data_AF-A0A6L6VL27-F1
#
_entry.id   AF-A0A6L6VL27-F1
#
_cell.length_a   1.000
_cell.length_b   1.000
_cell.length_c   1.000
_cell.angle_alpha   90.00
_cell.angle_beta   90.00
_cell.angle_gamma   90.00
#
_symmetry.space_group_name_H-M   'P 1'
#
loop_
_entity.id
_entity.type
_entity.pdbx_description
1 polymer ?
#
loop_
_entity_poly.entity_id
_entity_poly.type
_entity_poly.pdbx_seq_one_letter_code
_entity_poly.pdbx_strand_id
1 'polypeptide(L)'
;MKSRGPYRRHSTPFKLQLCQDIRNGVIGRRDAQRTYGVSANLIQLWLTQFDRGELNDEEAEASVIAEYEAHIAALERKVGQLTMELDLVKKTPRQAIAGDSGSSSIITGPRPALSNGGAK
;
A
#
# COMPACT_ATOMS: atom_id res chain seq x y z
N MET A 1 -11.00 -14.76 -28.99
CA MET A 1 -9.56 -14.52 -29.22
C MET A 1 -8.79 -15.55 -28.41
N LYS A 2 -7.91 -16.37 -29.03
CA LYS A 2 -7.12 -17.36 -28.28
C LYS A 2 -6.21 -16.62 -27.29
N SER A 3 -6.25 -16.99 -26.02
CA SER A 3 -5.30 -16.48 -25.03
C SER A 3 -3.89 -16.78 -25.55
N ARG A 4 -3.05 -15.76 -25.65
CA ARG A 4 -1.64 -15.95 -25.99
C ARG A 4 -1.04 -16.84 -24.89
N GLY A 5 -0.44 -17.96 -25.28
CA GLY A 5 0.20 -18.86 -24.33
C GLY A 5 1.28 -18.14 -23.51
N PRO A 6 1.73 -18.73 -22.39
CA PRO A 6 2.73 -18.12 -21.52
C PRO A 6 3.93 -17.64 -22.33
N TYR A 7 4.26 -16.34 -22.24
CA TYR A 7 5.44 -15.79 -22.89
C TYR A 7 6.69 -16.46 -22.33
N ARG A 8 7.60 -16.89 -23.21
CA ARG A 8 8.89 -17.46 -22.81
C ARG A 8 9.73 -16.35 -22.17
N ARG A 9 9.97 -16.44 -20.86
CA ARG A 9 10.81 -15.50 -20.12
C ARG A 9 12.22 -16.07 -19.97
N HIS A 10 13.20 -15.19 -20.06
CA HIS A 10 14.61 -15.48 -19.82
C HIS A 10 15.06 -14.71 -18.59
N SER A 11 15.85 -15.34 -17.72
CA SER A 11 16.33 -14.69 -16.50
C SER A 11 17.35 -13.60 -16.82
N THR A 12 17.38 -12.54 -16.00
CA THR A 12 18.36 -11.44 -16.09
C THR A 12 19.81 -11.91 -16.17
N PRO A 13 20.30 -12.82 -15.29
CA PRO A 13 21.68 -13.31 -15.37
C PRO A 13 21.98 -14.01 -16.69
N PHE A 14 21.00 -14.74 -17.25
CA PHE A 14 21.17 -15.37 -18.56
C PHE A 14 21.30 -14.32 -19.68
N LYS A 15 20.45 -13.28 -19.68
CA LYS A 15 20.52 -12.20 -20.67
C LYS A 15 21.86 -11.47 -20.61
N LEU A 16 22.35 -11.17 -19.39
CA LEU A 16 23.64 -10.51 -19.16
C LEU A 16 24.80 -11.36 -19.69
N GLN A 17 24.87 -12.62 -19.28
CA GLN A 17 25.92 -13.54 -19.74
C GLN A 17 25.93 -13.66 -21.25
N LEU A 18 24.76 -13.82 -21.86
CA LEU A 18 24.64 -13.94 -23.31
C LEU A 18 25.12 -12.67 -24.04
N CYS A 19 24.79 -11.48 -23.52
CA CYS A 19 25.25 -10.24 -24.12
C CYS A 19 26.76 -10.05 -23.98
N GLN A 20 27.33 -10.40 -22.82
CA GLN A 20 28.76 -10.38 -22.58
C GLN A 20 29.50 -11.34 -23.51
N ASP A 21 29.05 -12.58 -23.63
CA ASP A 21 29.68 -13.59 -24.49
C ASP A 21 29.65 -13.17 -25.96
N ILE A 22 28.58 -12.53 -26.43
CA ILE A 22 28.48 -12.00 -27.79
C ILE A 22 29.44 -10.82 -27.99
N ARG A 23 29.53 -9.89 -27.02
CA ARG A 23 30.40 -8.71 -27.13
C ARG A 23 31.88 -9.07 -27.03
N ASN A 24 32.20 -10.06 -26.22
CA ASN A 24 33.55 -10.59 -26.06
C ASN A 24 33.95 -11.52 -27.22
N GLY A 25 33.03 -11.84 -28.14
CA GLY A 25 33.27 -12.70 -29.29
C GLY A 25 33.37 -14.20 -28.95
N VAL A 26 32.97 -14.61 -27.74
CA VAL A 26 32.95 -16.02 -27.30
C VAL A 26 31.89 -16.81 -28.06
N ILE A 27 30.74 -16.18 -28.34
CA ILE A 27 29.66 -16.78 -29.13
C ILE A 27 29.17 -15.83 -30.22
N GLY A 28 28.97 -16.36 -31.43
CA GLY A 28 28.34 -15.62 -32.51
C GLY A 28 26.84 -15.45 -32.30
N ARG A 29 26.24 -14.36 -32.80
CA ARG A 29 24.79 -14.13 -32.71
C ARG A 29 23.98 -15.29 -33.30
N ARG A 30 24.42 -15.83 -34.43
CA ARG A 30 23.78 -16.98 -35.10
C ARG A 30 23.85 -18.26 -34.25
N ASP A 31 24.95 -18.46 -33.55
CA ASP A 31 25.13 -19.62 -32.68
C ASP A 31 24.26 -19.49 -31.42
N ALA A 32 24.20 -18.30 -30.83
CA ALA A 32 23.28 -17.99 -29.73
C ALA A 32 21.81 -18.29 -30.09
N GLN A 33 21.38 -17.96 -31.31
CA GLN A 33 20.02 -18.26 -31.77
C GLN A 33 19.76 -19.77 -31.82
N ARG A 34 20.72 -20.56 -32.31
CA ARG A 34 20.58 -22.01 -32.46
C ARG A 34 20.65 -22.74 -31.13
N THR A 35 21.62 -22.39 -30.29
CA THR A 35 21.89 -23.04 -29.00
C THR A 35 20.78 -22.75 -28.00
N TYR A 36 20.32 -21.51 -27.90
CA TYR A 36 19.37 -21.08 -26.88
C TYR A 36 17.93 -20.90 -27.40
N GLY A 37 17.71 -21.05 -28.71
CA GLY A 37 16.40 -20.86 -29.35
C GLY A 37 15.88 -19.42 -29.23
N VAL A 38 16.78 -18.44 -29.17
CA VAL A 38 16.45 -17.02 -29.02
C VAL A 38 16.35 -16.38 -30.41
N SER A 39 15.38 -15.50 -30.64
CA SER A 39 15.22 -14.83 -31.93
C SER A 39 16.28 -13.75 -32.15
N ALA A 40 16.63 -13.45 -33.41
CA ALA A 40 17.58 -12.38 -33.72
C ALA A 40 17.13 -11.03 -33.17
N ASN A 41 15.83 -10.72 -33.28
CA ASN A 41 15.27 -9.48 -32.77
C ASN A 41 15.42 -9.36 -31.25
N LEU A 42 15.23 -10.46 -30.51
CA LEU A 42 15.38 -10.46 -29.06
C LEU A 42 16.84 -10.28 -28.64
N ILE A 43 17.77 -10.92 -29.36
CA ILE A 43 19.22 -10.71 -29.16
C ILE A 43 19.61 -9.26 -29.47
N GLN A 44 19.06 -8.65 -30.54
CA GLN A 44 19.29 -7.24 -30.84
C GLN A 44 18.80 -6.33 -29.72
N LEU A 45 17.56 -6.53 -29.26
CA LEU A 45 16.99 -5.76 -28.15
C LEU A 45 17.86 -5.83 -26.90
N TRP A 46 18.22 -7.03 -26.46
CA TRP A 46 19.07 -7.19 -25.27
C TRP A 46 20.44 -6.55 -25.45
N LEU A 47 21.06 -6.68 -26.62
CA LEU A 47 22.35 -6.02 -26.85
C LEU A 47 22.25 -4.50 -26.87
N THR A 48 21.12 -3.93 -27.32
CA THR A 48 20.89 -2.48 -27.24
C THR A 48 20.66 -2.00 -25.81
N GLN A 49 19.91 -2.77 -24.99
CA GLN A 49 19.70 -2.45 -23.57
C GLN A 49 20.99 -2.63 -22.76
N PHE A 50 21.76 -3.68 -23.06
CA PHE A 50 23.05 -3.94 -22.43
C PHE A 50 24.04 -2.80 -22.68
N ASP A 51 24.12 -2.29 -23.91
CA ASP A 51 24.99 -1.14 -24.24
C ASP A 51 24.60 0.14 -23.50
N ARG A 52 23.31 0.28 -23.14
CA ARG A 52 22.78 1.43 -22.39
C ARG A 52 22.85 1.22 -20.87
N GLY A 53 23.10 0.00 -20.41
CA GLY A 53 23.03 -0.37 -18.99
C GLY A 53 21.61 -0.65 -18.46
N GLU A 54 20.60 -0.71 -19.32
CA GLU A 54 19.16 -0.83 -18.97
C GLU A 54 18.68 -2.28 -18.86
N LEU A 55 19.54 -3.28 -19.08
CA LEU A 55 19.15 -4.70 -19.17
C LEU A 55 18.61 -5.27 -17.83
N ASN A 56 18.90 -4.61 -16.71
CA ASN A 56 18.52 -5.06 -15.37
C ASN A 56 17.16 -4.49 -14.89
N ASP A 57 16.66 -3.46 -15.56
CA ASP A 57 15.55 -2.67 -15.04
C ASP A 57 14.20 -3.40 -15.24
N GLU A 58 14.02 -4.08 -16.38
CA GLU A 58 12.74 -4.71 -16.73
C GLU A 58 12.30 -5.86 -15.80
N GLU A 59 13.25 -6.62 -15.24
CA GLU A 59 12.93 -7.79 -14.41
C GLU A 59 12.79 -7.43 -12.93
N ALA A 60 13.57 -6.42 -12.49
CA ALA A 60 13.38 -5.78 -11.21
C ALA A 60 12.00 -5.14 -11.14
N GLU A 61 11.58 -4.42 -12.18
CA GLU A 61 10.25 -3.80 -12.26
C GLU A 61 9.11 -4.82 -12.09
N ALA A 62 9.15 -5.95 -12.79
CA ALA A 62 8.06 -6.92 -12.75
C ALA A 62 7.89 -7.60 -11.38
N SER A 63 8.98 -7.91 -10.68
CA SER A 63 8.92 -8.49 -9.32
C SER A 63 8.44 -7.46 -8.30
N VAL A 64 8.95 -6.24 -8.43
CA VAL A 64 8.63 -5.12 -7.55
C VAL A 64 7.15 -4.71 -7.68
N ILE A 65 6.57 -4.79 -8.88
CA ILE A 65 5.14 -4.51 -9.12
C ILE A 65 4.25 -5.46 -8.33
N ALA A 66 4.53 -6.77 -8.33
CA ALA A 66 3.70 -7.75 -7.62
C ALA A 66 3.76 -7.57 -6.09
N GLU A 67 4.94 -7.21 -5.57
CA GLU A 67 5.11 -6.89 -4.14
C GLU A 67 4.36 -5.60 -3.76
N TYR A 68 4.40 -4.57 -4.62
CA TYR A 68 3.64 -3.34 -4.40
C TYR A 68 2.13 -3.58 -4.45
N GLU A 69 1.63 -4.38 -5.39
CA GLU A 69 0.20 -4.73 -5.47
C GLU A 69 -0.28 -5.43 -4.18
N ALA A 70 0.53 -6.36 -3.64
CA ALA A 70 0.22 -7.02 -2.37
C ALA A 70 0.20 -6.03 -1.19
N HIS A 71 1.14 -5.08 -1.18
CA HIS A 71 1.21 -4.04 -0.14
C HIS A 71 0.02 -3.07 -0.22
N ILE A 72 -0.35 -2.64 -1.42
CA ILE A 72 -1.53 -1.80 -1.68
C ILE A 72 -2.78 -2.50 -1.16
N ALA A 73 -3.00 -3.76 -1.53
CA ALA A 73 -4.17 -4.52 -1.07
C ALA A 73 -4.19 -4.68 0.46
N ALA A 74 -3.02 -4.84 1.10
CA ALA A 74 -2.94 -4.89 2.56
C ALA A 74 -3.30 -3.55 3.22
N LEU A 75 -2.84 -2.45 2.66
CA LEU A 75 -3.18 -1.11 3.13
C LEU A 75 -4.66 -0.79 2.93
N GLU A 76 -5.23 -1.11 1.77
CA GLU A 76 -6.66 -0.90 1.49
C GLU A 76 -7.55 -1.63 2.49
N ARG A 77 -7.21 -2.88 2.84
CA ARG A 77 -7.94 -3.62 3.89
C ARG A 77 -7.87 -2.92 5.24
N LYS A 78 -6.70 -2.42 5.64
CA LYS A 78 -6.52 -1.68 6.90
C LYS A 78 -7.30 -0.36 6.90
N VAL A 79 -7.32 0.36 5.79
CA VAL A 79 -8.11 1.59 5.64
C VAL A 79 -9.60 1.30 5.83
N GLY A 80 -10.11 0.23 5.22
CA GLY A 80 -11.49 -0.21 5.41
C GLY A 80 -11.81 -0.52 6.89
N GLN A 81 -10.95 -1.30 7.55
CA GLN A 81 -11.10 -1.63 8.97
C GLN A 81 -11.12 -0.38 9.86
N LEU A 82 -10.12 0.51 9.70
CA LEU A 82 -10.03 1.73 10.49
C LEU A 82 -11.23 2.65 10.25
N THR A 83 -11.75 2.72 9.03
CA THR A 83 -12.95 3.50 8.71
C THR A 83 -14.17 2.99 9.48
N MET A 84 -14.35 1.66 9.54
CA MET A 84 -15.43 1.05 10.30
C MET A 84 -15.28 1.30 11.81
N GLU A 85 -14.08 1.16 12.36
CA GLU A 85 -13.80 1.44 13.78
C GLU A 85 -14.10 2.91 14.12
N LEU A 86 -13.69 3.84 13.25
CA LEU A 86 -13.92 5.27 13.43
C LEU A 86 -15.43 5.59 13.38
N ASP A 87 -16.15 4.96 12.46
CA ASP A 87 -17.61 5.08 12.36
C ASP A 87 -18.31 4.58 13.62
N LEU A 88 -17.88 3.45 14.19
CA LEU A 88 -18.43 2.91 15.43
C LEU A 88 -18.19 3.86 16.61
N VAL A 89 -16.96 4.38 16.76
CA VAL A 89 -16.62 5.35 17.82
C VAL A 89 -17.45 6.63 17.68
N LYS A 90 -17.60 7.16 16.45
CA LYS A 90 -18.41 8.35 16.19
C LYS A 90 -19.90 8.13 16.39
N LYS A 91 -20.41 6.94 16.06
CA LYS A 91 -21.84 6.58 16.18
C LYS A 91 -22.23 6.11 17.57
N THR A 92 -21.28 5.93 18.50
CA THR A 92 -21.62 5.63 19.89
C THR A 92 -22.22 6.91 20.51
N PRO A 93 -23.53 6.97 20.82
CA PRO A 93 -24.07 8.11 21.54
C PRO A 93 -23.34 8.19 22.88
N ARG A 94 -22.88 9.38 23.28
CA ARG A 94 -22.45 9.61 24.67
C ARG A 94 -23.58 9.06 25.52
N GLN A 95 -23.29 8.06 26.36
CA GLN A 95 -24.27 7.58 27.33
C GLN A 95 -24.85 8.81 28.00
N ALA A 96 -26.15 9.05 27.78
CA ALA A 96 -26.85 10.01 28.62
C ALA A 96 -26.62 9.52 30.03
N ILE A 97 -26.02 10.36 30.87
CA ILE A 97 -25.85 10.10 32.30
C ILE A 97 -27.27 9.99 32.84
N ALA A 98 -27.81 8.77 32.83
CA ALA A 98 -29.05 8.42 33.45
C ALA A 98 -28.72 8.14 34.91
N GLY A 99 -29.00 9.11 35.77
CA GLY A 99 -28.96 8.92 37.21
C GLY A 99 -28.33 10.09 37.95
N ASP A 100 -29.06 11.20 38.05
CA ASP A 100 -29.15 11.85 39.36
C ASP A 100 -30.58 12.33 39.58
N SER A 101 -31.44 11.40 40.01
CA SER A 101 -32.64 11.74 40.75
C SER A 101 -32.32 11.71 42.26
N GLY A 102 -31.29 12.45 42.67
CA GLY A 102 -31.05 12.81 44.06
C GLY A 102 -31.80 14.10 44.38
N SER A 103 -32.63 14.08 45.41
CA SER A 103 -33.43 15.22 45.86
C SER A 103 -32.57 16.47 46.03
N SER A 104 -32.68 17.43 45.11
CA SER A 104 -32.12 18.77 45.31
C SER A 104 -32.96 19.47 46.38
N SER A 105 -32.58 19.28 47.64
CA SER A 105 -33.15 19.99 48.78
C SER A 105 -32.97 21.49 48.55
N ILE A 106 -34.07 22.21 48.38
CA ILE A 106 -34.11 23.67 48.36
C ILE A 106 -33.64 24.16 49.73
N ILE A 107 -32.42 24.70 49.81
CA ILE A 107 -31.97 25.45 50.99
C ILE A 107 -32.70 26.80 50.96
N THR A 108 -33.91 26.82 51.52
CA THR A 108 -34.56 28.06 51.91
C THR A 108 -33.79 28.61 53.12
N GLY A 109 -33.05 29.69 52.90
CA GLY A 109 -32.37 30.41 53.98
C GLY A 109 -33.38 30.98 55.00
N PRO A 110 -32.95 31.25 56.25
CA PRO A 110 -33.85 31.72 57.30
C PRO A 110 -34.56 33.02 56.92
N ARG A 111 -35.85 33.10 57.26
CA ARG A 111 -36.72 34.28 57.08
C ARG A 111 -36.04 35.51 57.68
N PRO A 112 -35.91 36.65 56.96
CA PRO A 112 -35.35 37.86 57.56
C PRO A 112 -36.23 38.25 58.76
N ALA A 113 -35.58 38.44 59.91
CA ALA A 113 -36.24 38.87 61.12
C ALA A 113 -36.88 40.25 60.91
N LEU A 114 -38.15 40.40 61.31
CA LEU A 114 -38.81 41.70 61.39
C LEU A 114 -38.03 42.56 62.39
N SER A 115 -37.36 43.59 61.87
CA SER A 115 -36.75 44.65 62.68
C SER A 115 -37.86 45.40 63.42
N ASN A 116 -38.07 45.05 64.68
CA ASN A 116 -39.01 45.73 65.56
C ASN A 116 -38.37 47.03 66.08
N GLY A 117 -38.29 48.03 65.20
CA GLY A 117 -37.81 49.38 65.52
C GLY A 117 -38.95 50.25 66.04
N GLY A 118 -39.31 50.07 67.31
CA GLY A 118 -40.28 50.93 68.01
C GLY A 118 -39.62 51.78 69.09
N ALA A 119 -40.07 53.05 69.17
CA ALA A 119 -39.87 54.07 70.22
C ALA A 119 -38.61 54.95 70.08
N LYS A 120 -38.65 56.29 70.10
CA LYS A 120 -39.69 57.29 70.47
C LYS A 120 -39.59 58.52 69.57
#